data_AF-A0A7C2JJY4-F1
#
_entry.id   AF-A0A7C2JJY4-F1
#
_cell.length_a   1.000
_cell.length_b   1.000
_cell.length_c   1.000
_cell.angle_alpha   90.00
_cell.angle_beta   90.00
_cell.angle_gamma   90.00
#
_symmetry.space_group_name_H-M   'P 1'
#
loop_
_entity.id
_entity.type
_entity.pdbx_description
1 polymer ?
#
loop_
_entity_poly.entity_id
_entity_poly.type
_entity_poly.pdbx_seq_one_letter_code
_entity_poly.pdbx_strand_id
1 'polypeptide(L)'
;MRTWSRVLGTAAILALIVGITTGIAGAVASKNYGDVTVNGDQIHGDEVWTLASCDLTISYTLDMSEYTPPMYDTAWSGVGVQDANGALGWMSSGAPEAEQTDPNSQDIDDKLNLGAPPARWDESTYDATGPETLVTPPIGNPWLNYGIWFDRDGVDPYQPNNWGMTDGVTYNTGGVYDVVVTYHAINSGSGTMFATVNGVATGFYDSWVNGPPHHWPVGKSISGDLLHLRVYSSIWGQGVKVYDLEVTGCLQPSGQITSPDEGQLVFGIANFDASYVDDDPAGVQWAVRYNTCDAATNTVWGNVDGYNDPFTWDGSSFHSQADTSTWTPGDYCFVFNPVEGAGEDNMRLTRWFAVGKPVAIDIKPGSEPNAINLSANGIIPVAILGSADFDVNDVDPTTVTLEGAALRLKGKSGNYGSFEDVNGDGYLDLVVHIVDFIVSDGATTATLTGSLWDGTPIEGTDSIVIVHE
;
A
#
# COMPACT_ATOMS: atom_id res chain seq x y z
N MET A 1 -17.67 -8.71 -37.31
CA MET A 1 -16.44 -9.52 -37.16
C MET A 1 -15.38 -9.00 -38.12
N ARG A 2 -14.60 -8.00 -37.70
CA ARG A 2 -13.37 -7.62 -38.38
C ARG A 2 -12.22 -8.01 -37.46
N THR A 3 -11.35 -8.86 -37.96
CA THR A 3 -10.19 -9.42 -37.28
C THR A 3 -9.14 -8.35 -37.06
N TRP A 4 -8.79 -8.12 -35.79
CA TRP A 4 -7.70 -7.23 -35.38
C TRP A 4 -6.36 -7.87 -35.74
N SER A 5 -5.66 -7.27 -36.70
CA SER A 5 -4.26 -7.59 -36.99
C SER A 5 -3.40 -6.64 -36.16
N ARG A 6 -2.96 -7.07 -34.98
CA ARG A 6 -1.96 -6.36 -34.18
C ARG A 6 -0.64 -6.33 -34.94
N VAL A 7 -0.24 -5.15 -35.41
CA VAL A 7 1.16 -4.90 -35.79
C VAL A 7 1.90 -4.61 -34.49
N LEU A 8 2.67 -5.58 -34.00
CA LEU A 8 3.66 -5.39 -32.95
C LEU A 8 4.78 -4.50 -33.51
N GLY A 9 4.58 -3.18 -33.43
CA GLY A 9 5.65 -2.20 -33.60
C GLY A 9 6.47 -2.17 -32.32
N THR A 10 7.66 -2.76 -32.34
CA THR A 10 8.65 -2.58 -31.29
C THR A 10 9.16 -1.15 -31.38
N ALA A 11 8.61 -0.26 -30.54
CA ALA A 11 9.14 1.08 -30.36
C ALA A 11 10.47 0.96 -29.60
N ALA A 12 11.59 1.12 -30.32
CA ALA A 12 12.90 1.27 -29.71
C ALA A 12 12.97 2.66 -29.04
N ILE A 13 12.87 2.68 -27.71
CA ILE A 13 13.09 3.88 -26.90
C ILE A 13 14.56 4.28 -27.04
N LEU A 14 14.81 5.39 -27.73
CA LEU A 14 16.14 5.99 -27.83
C LEU A 14 16.36 6.86 -26.58
N ALA A 15 16.97 6.28 -25.54
CA ALA A 15 17.43 7.02 -24.38
C ALA A 15 18.56 7.98 -24.78
N LEU A 16 18.31 9.29 -24.75
CA LEU A 16 19.32 10.31 -24.97
C LEU A 16 20.13 10.49 -23.68
N ILE A 17 21.33 9.90 -23.62
CA ILE A 17 22.28 10.08 -22.52
C ILE A 17 22.98 11.43 -22.68
N VAL A 18 22.74 12.36 -21.74
CA VAL A 18 23.66 13.48 -21.44
C VAL A 18 23.70 13.75 -19.93
N GLY A 19 24.90 13.66 -19.36
CA GLY A 19 25.29 14.37 -18.13
C GLY A 19 25.19 13.57 -16.83
N ILE A 20 26.27 12.86 -16.49
CA ILE A 20 26.44 12.23 -15.17
C ILE A 20 26.56 13.33 -14.11
N THR A 21 25.46 13.59 -13.39
CA THR A 21 25.52 13.95 -11.98
C THR A 21 25.32 12.65 -11.20
N THR A 22 26.24 12.34 -10.29
CA THR A 22 26.08 11.22 -9.35
C THR A 22 25.03 11.60 -8.31
N GLY A 23 23.77 11.57 -8.71
CA GLY A 23 22.62 11.36 -7.82
C GLY A 23 22.26 9.88 -7.93
N ILE A 24 22.04 9.22 -6.81
CA ILE A 24 21.59 7.83 -6.82
C ILE A 24 20.12 7.91 -7.23
N ALA A 25 19.80 7.48 -8.45
CA ALA A 25 18.41 7.34 -8.88
C ALA A 25 17.82 6.18 -8.08
N GLY A 26 16.69 6.41 -7.41
CA GLY A 26 15.86 5.33 -6.86
C GLY A 26 15.46 4.37 -7.98
N ALA A 27 15.18 3.12 -7.65
CA ALA A 27 14.70 2.19 -8.67
C ALA A 27 13.34 2.61 -9.19
N VAL A 28 13.06 2.30 -10.44
CA VAL A 28 11.84 2.74 -11.11
C VAL A 28 10.85 1.58 -11.12
N ALA A 29 9.68 1.76 -10.48
CA ALA A 29 8.55 0.85 -10.53
C ALA A 29 7.61 1.19 -11.69
N SER A 30 6.87 0.19 -12.19
CA SER A 30 5.74 0.38 -13.11
C SER A 30 4.48 -0.30 -12.58
N LYS A 31 3.34 0.40 -12.68
CA LYS A 31 2.01 -0.05 -12.30
C LYS A 31 1.01 0.20 -13.42
N ASN A 32 0.32 -0.85 -13.85
CA ASN A 32 -0.81 -0.74 -14.76
C ASN A 32 -2.13 -0.82 -13.96
N TYR A 33 -2.92 0.26 -14.01
CA TYR A 33 -4.24 0.40 -13.39
C TYR A 33 -5.40 -0.06 -14.29
N GLY A 34 -5.10 -0.38 -15.55
CA GLY A 34 -6.04 -0.89 -16.55
C GLY A 34 -6.95 0.19 -17.12
N ASP A 35 -8.15 -0.24 -17.49
CA ASP A 35 -9.13 0.60 -18.18
C ASP A 35 -9.97 1.41 -17.20
N VAL A 36 -10.14 2.70 -17.48
CA VAL A 36 -11.02 3.61 -16.75
C VAL A 36 -12.18 4.01 -17.66
N THR A 37 -13.31 3.31 -17.48
CA THR A 37 -14.52 3.51 -18.30
C THR A 37 -15.72 4.02 -17.49
N VAL A 38 -15.53 4.36 -16.22
CA VAL A 38 -16.57 4.85 -15.33
C VAL A 38 -16.52 6.37 -15.28
N ASN A 39 -17.68 7.01 -15.43
CA ASN A 39 -17.78 8.46 -15.29
C ASN A 39 -17.59 8.88 -13.82
N GLY A 40 -16.81 9.94 -13.61
CA GLY A 40 -16.56 10.56 -12.32
C GLY A 40 -15.08 10.61 -11.95
N ASP A 41 -14.84 10.97 -10.70
CA ASP A 41 -13.50 11.06 -10.12
C ASP A 41 -13.10 9.71 -9.51
N GLN A 42 -11.88 9.28 -9.77
CA GLN A 42 -11.30 8.06 -9.24
C GLN A 42 -9.84 8.28 -8.87
N ILE A 43 -9.46 7.75 -7.71
CA ILE A 43 -8.06 7.62 -7.31
C ILE A 43 -7.62 6.18 -7.54
N HIS A 44 -6.41 6.01 -8.08
CA HIS A 44 -5.89 4.72 -8.49
C HIS A 44 -4.80 4.24 -7.54
N GLY A 45 -4.88 2.98 -7.13
CA GLY A 45 -3.94 2.36 -6.22
C GLY A 45 -3.98 2.88 -4.78
N ASP A 46 -3.27 2.17 -3.90
CA ASP A 46 -3.04 2.57 -2.51
C ASP A 46 -1.60 3.06 -2.28
N GLU A 47 -0.73 2.80 -3.24
CA GLU A 47 0.64 3.27 -3.27
C GLU A 47 0.74 4.79 -3.35
N VAL A 48 1.84 5.30 -2.80
CA VAL A 48 2.20 6.71 -2.83
C VAL A 48 3.43 6.84 -3.69
N TRP A 49 3.38 7.71 -4.70
CA TRP A 49 4.49 7.99 -5.58
C TRP A 49 5.26 9.22 -5.08
N THR A 50 6.55 9.29 -5.39
CA THR A 50 7.42 10.41 -5.00
C THR A 50 8.26 10.89 -6.17
N LEU A 51 8.44 12.22 -6.26
CA LEU A 51 9.39 12.85 -7.18
C LEU A 51 10.76 13.13 -6.52
N ALA A 52 10.98 12.64 -5.29
CA ALA A 52 12.26 12.85 -4.59
C ALA A 52 13.43 12.15 -5.27
N SER A 53 13.19 10.93 -5.74
CA SER A 53 14.22 9.99 -6.19
C SER A 53 14.28 9.85 -7.71
N CYS A 54 13.17 10.12 -8.42
CA CYS A 54 13.11 10.10 -9.89
C CYS A 54 11.87 10.82 -10.46
N ASP A 55 11.81 10.92 -11.79
CA ASP A 55 10.65 11.43 -12.53
C ASP A 55 9.50 10.42 -12.52
N LEU A 56 8.27 10.94 -12.57
CA LEU A 56 7.06 10.13 -12.72
C LEU A 56 6.48 10.33 -14.12
N THR A 57 6.10 9.24 -14.78
CA THR A 57 5.44 9.25 -16.08
C THR A 57 4.10 8.52 -15.99
N ILE A 58 3.05 9.18 -16.45
CA ILE A 58 1.72 8.60 -16.67
C ILE A 58 1.54 8.41 -18.17
N SER A 59 1.14 7.22 -18.61
CA SER A 59 0.79 6.93 -20.00
C SER A 59 -0.54 6.22 -20.10
N TYR A 60 -1.35 6.55 -21.11
CA TYR A 60 -2.63 5.92 -21.36
C TYR A 60 -3.11 6.16 -22.79
N THR A 61 -4.05 5.34 -23.25
CA THR A 61 -4.82 5.60 -24.48
C THR A 61 -6.12 6.31 -24.12
N LEU A 62 -6.34 7.50 -24.68
CA LEU A 62 -7.60 8.22 -24.59
C LEU A 62 -8.46 7.92 -25.82
N ASP A 63 -9.68 7.43 -25.63
CA ASP A 63 -10.66 7.22 -26.68
C ASP A 63 -11.82 8.20 -26.51
N MET A 64 -11.92 9.13 -27.45
CA MET A 64 -12.99 10.10 -27.62
C MET A 64 -13.71 9.89 -28.97
N SER A 65 -13.52 8.76 -29.65
CA SER A 65 -14.13 8.50 -30.97
C SER A 65 -15.66 8.52 -30.94
N GLU A 66 -16.26 8.20 -29.79
CA GLU A 66 -17.70 8.23 -29.54
C GLU A 66 -18.15 9.52 -28.81
N TYR A 67 -17.22 10.39 -28.42
CA TYR A 67 -17.55 11.59 -27.66
C TYR A 67 -18.29 12.60 -28.52
N THR A 68 -19.42 13.10 -28.01
CA THR A 68 -20.16 14.19 -28.65
C THR A 68 -20.36 15.31 -27.63
N PRO A 69 -19.72 16.48 -27.80
CA PRO A 69 -19.89 17.59 -26.86
C PRO A 69 -21.35 18.06 -26.89
N PRO A 70 -22.03 18.14 -25.72
CA PRO A 70 -23.40 18.61 -25.69
C PRO A 70 -23.48 20.11 -26.06
N MET A 71 -24.62 20.52 -26.61
CA MET A 71 -24.85 21.88 -27.13
C MET A 71 -24.71 23.01 -26.08
N TYR A 72 -24.63 22.68 -24.78
CA TYR A 72 -24.63 23.64 -23.66
C TYR A 72 -23.72 23.23 -22.49
N ASP A 73 -22.72 22.37 -22.70
CA ASP A 73 -21.78 21.99 -21.66
C ASP A 73 -20.49 21.42 -22.28
N THR A 74 -19.33 21.71 -21.71
CA THR A 74 -18.08 21.03 -22.09
C THR A 74 -17.69 20.11 -20.95
N ALA A 75 -17.89 18.80 -21.16
CA ALA A 75 -17.42 17.81 -20.21
C ALA A 75 -15.91 17.64 -20.39
N TRP A 76 -15.14 18.24 -19.49
CA TRP A 76 -13.69 18.09 -19.44
C TRP A 76 -13.32 16.87 -18.62
N SER A 77 -12.50 16.02 -19.20
CA SER A 77 -11.83 14.94 -18.49
C SER A 77 -10.40 15.35 -18.15
N GLY A 78 -9.79 14.65 -17.20
CA GLY A 78 -8.35 14.78 -16.96
C GLY A 78 -7.75 13.60 -16.21
N VAL A 79 -6.48 13.33 -16.49
CA VAL A 79 -5.67 12.31 -15.83
C VAL A 79 -4.37 12.95 -15.36
N GLY A 80 -4.01 12.72 -14.10
CA GLY A 80 -2.82 13.35 -13.54
C GLY A 80 -2.47 12.90 -12.12
N VAL A 81 -1.74 13.76 -11.43
CA VAL A 81 -1.30 13.54 -10.04
C VAL A 81 -1.93 14.55 -9.09
N GLN A 82 -2.16 14.10 -7.86
CA GLN A 82 -2.67 14.90 -6.75
C GLN A 82 -1.91 14.60 -5.45
N ASP A 83 -1.96 15.53 -4.51
CA ASP A 83 -1.58 15.31 -3.11
C ASP A 83 -2.82 15.28 -2.21
N ALA A 84 -2.62 15.30 -0.89
CA ALA A 84 -3.71 15.33 0.09
C ALA A 84 -4.61 16.58 0.01
N ASN A 85 -4.15 17.66 -0.64
CA ASN A 85 -4.88 18.92 -0.82
C ASN A 85 -5.58 19.02 -2.19
N GLY A 86 -5.31 18.09 -3.11
CA GLY A 86 -5.98 17.97 -4.40
C GLY A 86 -5.01 17.89 -5.57
N ALA A 87 -5.53 18.06 -6.79
CA ALA A 87 -4.77 17.96 -8.03
C ALA A 87 -3.56 18.91 -8.04
N LEU A 88 -2.42 18.45 -8.54
CA LEU A 88 -1.20 19.25 -8.72
C LEU A 88 -0.88 19.54 -10.18
N GLY A 89 -1.22 18.60 -11.07
CA GLY A 89 -1.07 18.74 -12.50
C GLY A 89 -1.64 17.55 -13.27
N TRP A 90 -2.29 17.80 -14.39
CA TRP A 90 -2.96 16.78 -15.21
C TRP A 90 -2.94 17.16 -16.69
N MET A 91 -3.17 16.17 -17.56
CA MET A 91 -3.61 16.41 -18.92
C MET A 91 -5.14 16.54 -18.91
N SER A 92 -5.66 17.66 -19.41
CA SER A 92 -7.08 17.85 -19.64
C SER A 92 -7.44 17.48 -21.07
N SER A 93 -8.61 16.87 -21.26
CA SER A 93 -9.13 16.50 -22.58
C SER A 93 -10.60 16.86 -22.73
N GLY A 94 -10.98 17.41 -23.86
CA GLY A 94 -12.35 17.80 -24.18
C GLY A 94 -12.49 18.29 -25.61
N ALA A 95 -13.68 18.74 -25.99
CA ALA A 95 -13.94 19.37 -27.28
C ALA A 95 -14.77 20.66 -27.05
N PRO A 96 -14.68 21.66 -27.92
CA PRO A 96 -15.44 22.91 -27.80
C PRO A 96 -16.96 22.66 -27.98
N GLU A 97 -17.78 23.62 -27.56
CA GLU A 97 -19.24 23.54 -27.67
C GLU A 97 -19.69 23.41 -29.14
N ALA A 98 -20.67 22.54 -29.40
CA ALA A 98 -21.17 22.25 -30.74
C ALA A 98 -21.82 23.46 -31.46
N GLU A 99 -22.15 24.56 -30.77
CA GLU A 99 -22.62 25.80 -31.43
C GLU A 99 -21.48 26.62 -32.08
N GLN A 100 -20.21 26.37 -31.71
CA GLN A 100 -19.05 27.03 -32.33
C GLN A 100 -18.59 26.36 -33.63
N THR A 101 -18.93 25.09 -33.81
CA THR A 101 -18.72 24.31 -35.03
C THR A 101 -20.02 24.35 -35.85
N ASP A 102 -20.00 24.93 -37.06
CA ASP A 102 -21.15 24.84 -37.98
C ASP A 102 -21.58 23.36 -38.09
N PRO A 103 -22.86 22.99 -37.91
CA PRO A 103 -23.31 21.60 -38.00
C PRO A 103 -23.09 20.96 -39.39
N ASN A 104 -22.63 21.74 -40.37
CA ASN A 104 -22.14 21.29 -41.68
C ASN A 104 -20.61 21.34 -41.82
N SER A 105 -19.88 21.92 -40.86
CA SER A 105 -18.43 21.92 -40.75
C SER A 105 -17.99 20.61 -40.10
N GLN A 106 -17.28 19.81 -40.89
CA GLN A 106 -16.62 18.56 -40.48
C GLN A 106 -15.29 18.90 -39.80
N ASP A 107 -15.33 19.73 -38.75
CA ASP A 107 -14.13 20.22 -38.06
C ASP A 107 -14.34 20.00 -36.56
N ILE A 108 -14.27 18.74 -36.15
CA ILE A 108 -14.37 18.35 -34.74
C ILE A 108 -12.96 18.27 -34.18
N ASP A 109 -12.52 19.37 -33.57
CA ASP A 109 -11.24 19.40 -32.88
C ASP A 109 -11.36 18.94 -31.43
N ASP A 110 -10.46 18.05 -31.02
CA ASP A 110 -10.23 17.73 -29.62
C ASP A 110 -9.09 18.57 -29.06
N LYS A 111 -9.33 19.10 -27.86
CA LYS A 111 -8.35 19.84 -27.09
C LYS A 111 -7.74 18.94 -26.03
N LEU A 112 -6.41 18.82 -26.08
CA LEU A 112 -5.60 18.18 -25.05
C LEU A 112 -4.58 19.19 -24.53
N ASN A 113 -4.74 19.65 -23.29
CA ASN A 113 -3.82 20.60 -22.70
C ASN A 113 -3.51 20.30 -21.24
N LEU A 114 -2.29 20.62 -20.84
CA LEU A 114 -1.89 20.59 -19.44
C LEU A 114 -2.71 21.59 -18.62
N GLY A 115 -3.05 21.20 -17.40
CA GLY A 115 -3.66 22.06 -16.39
C GLY A 115 -2.96 21.91 -15.03
N ALA A 116 -2.84 23.02 -14.29
CA ALA A 116 -2.27 23.04 -12.94
C ALA A 116 -3.02 24.04 -12.03
N PRO A 117 -3.04 23.83 -10.71
CA PRO A 117 -3.56 24.83 -9.79
C PRO A 117 -2.53 25.95 -9.53
N PRO A 118 -2.97 27.06 -8.92
CA PRO A 118 -4.35 27.52 -8.91
C PRO A 118 -4.69 28.19 -10.25
N ALA A 119 -5.83 27.84 -10.83
CA ALA A 119 -6.40 28.54 -11.99
C ALA A 119 -5.58 28.54 -13.31
N ARG A 120 -4.63 27.61 -13.51
CA ARG A 120 -3.81 27.51 -14.74
C ARG A 120 -4.34 26.43 -15.67
N TRP A 121 -5.55 26.66 -16.18
CA TRP A 121 -6.31 25.70 -17.00
C TRP A 121 -6.09 25.83 -18.50
N ASP A 122 -5.44 26.90 -18.95
CA ASP A 122 -5.37 27.27 -20.37
C ASP A 122 -3.94 27.36 -20.92
N GLU A 123 -3.86 27.62 -22.21
CA GLU A 123 -2.64 27.76 -23.00
C GLU A 123 -1.78 28.97 -22.62
N SER A 124 -2.31 29.98 -21.93
CA SER A 124 -1.57 31.22 -21.61
C SER A 124 -0.58 31.06 -20.46
N THR A 125 -0.68 29.96 -19.72
CA THR A 125 0.06 29.75 -18.46
C THR A 125 1.16 28.69 -18.58
N TYR A 126 1.62 28.39 -19.79
CA TYR A 126 2.77 27.51 -20.04
C TYR A 126 4.09 28.25 -19.80
N ASP A 127 4.83 27.78 -18.80
CA ASP A 127 5.96 28.48 -18.19
C ASP A 127 7.19 27.59 -17.94
N ALA A 128 7.24 26.36 -18.48
CA ALA A 128 8.40 25.48 -18.38
C ALA A 128 9.00 25.17 -19.76
N THR A 129 10.31 25.32 -19.93
CA THR A 129 11.04 25.00 -21.19
C THR A 129 12.03 23.85 -21.05
N GLY A 130 12.19 23.34 -19.83
CA GLY A 130 12.89 22.12 -19.51
C GLY A 130 12.52 21.65 -18.10
N PRO A 131 12.93 20.45 -17.68
CA PRO A 131 12.60 19.89 -16.37
C PRO A 131 12.91 20.85 -15.21
N GLU A 132 14.04 21.55 -15.32
CA GLU A 132 14.58 22.46 -14.31
C GLU A 132 14.46 23.95 -14.68
N THR A 133 13.70 24.28 -15.74
CA THR A 133 13.73 25.63 -16.35
C THR A 133 12.35 26.24 -16.47
N LEU A 134 12.05 27.16 -15.55
CA LEU A 134 10.88 28.02 -15.59
C LEU A 134 11.18 29.37 -16.25
N VAL A 135 10.19 29.94 -16.93
CA VAL A 135 10.29 31.24 -17.63
C VAL A 135 9.22 32.22 -17.14
N THR A 136 9.54 33.51 -17.18
CA THR A 136 8.61 34.59 -16.81
C THR A 136 8.81 35.78 -17.74
N PRO A 137 7.74 36.30 -18.38
CA PRO A 137 6.37 35.81 -18.36
C PRO A 137 6.22 34.40 -19.01
N PRO A 138 5.10 33.70 -18.77
CA PRO A 138 4.78 32.46 -19.50
C PRO A 138 4.87 32.67 -21.02
N ILE A 139 5.33 31.64 -21.74
CA ILE A 139 5.45 31.63 -23.21
C ILE A 139 4.10 31.41 -23.88
N GLY A 140 3.20 30.74 -23.16
CA GLY A 140 1.89 30.33 -23.62
C GLY A 140 1.12 31.40 -24.40
N ASN A 141 0.77 31.08 -25.65
CA ASN A 141 -0.09 31.90 -26.49
C ASN A 141 -1.27 31.06 -26.97
N PRO A 142 -2.50 31.31 -26.47
CA PRO A 142 -3.69 30.54 -26.84
C PRO A 142 -3.98 30.50 -28.34
N TRP A 143 -3.54 31.51 -29.09
CA TRP A 143 -3.80 31.64 -30.53
C TRP A 143 -2.68 31.07 -31.41
N LEU A 144 -1.52 30.76 -30.83
CA LEU A 144 -0.31 30.36 -31.55
C LEU A 144 0.35 29.17 -30.84
N ASN A 145 -0.38 28.06 -30.78
CA ASN A 145 0.04 26.82 -30.13
C ASN A 145 0.23 25.68 -31.16
N TYR A 146 0.88 24.60 -30.73
CA TYR A 146 1.04 23.36 -31.48
C TYR A 146 1.04 22.19 -30.50
N GLY A 147 0.44 21.06 -30.89
CA GLY A 147 0.29 19.89 -30.02
C GLY A 147 -0.69 20.09 -28.86
N ILE A 148 -1.79 20.81 -29.12
CA ILE A 148 -2.90 21.02 -28.17
C ILE A 148 -4.23 20.68 -28.83
N TRP A 149 -4.44 21.14 -30.06
CA TRP A 149 -5.64 20.88 -30.84
C TRP A 149 -5.36 19.76 -31.86
N PHE A 150 -6.25 18.77 -31.90
CA PHE A 150 -6.14 17.59 -32.73
C PHE A 150 -7.44 17.40 -33.51
N ASP A 151 -7.31 17.33 -34.83
CA ASP A 151 -8.45 17.14 -35.72
C ASP A 151 -8.85 15.65 -35.71
N ARG A 152 -10.10 15.42 -35.29
CA ARG A 152 -10.67 14.08 -35.17
C ARG A 152 -11.08 13.50 -36.52
N ASP A 153 -11.68 14.31 -37.39
CA ASP A 153 -12.36 13.87 -38.59
C ASP A 153 -11.57 14.17 -39.88
N GLY A 154 -12.27 14.28 -41.02
CA GLY A 154 -11.69 14.11 -42.35
C GLY A 154 -11.33 15.40 -43.07
N VAL A 155 -10.03 15.61 -43.28
CA VAL A 155 -9.32 16.50 -44.24
C VAL A 155 -10.03 17.78 -44.70
N ASP A 156 -9.54 18.93 -44.20
CA ASP A 156 -9.42 20.14 -45.00
C ASP A 156 -8.32 19.94 -46.07
N PRO A 157 -8.58 20.19 -47.37
CA PRO A 157 -7.62 20.02 -48.47
C PRO A 157 -6.23 20.63 -48.27
N TYR A 158 -6.09 21.62 -47.38
CA TYR A 158 -4.83 22.35 -47.18
C TYR A 158 -4.00 21.89 -45.98
N GLN A 159 -4.57 21.19 -45.00
CA GLN A 159 -3.88 20.73 -43.78
C GLN A 159 -2.61 19.90 -44.06
N PRO A 160 -2.58 18.95 -45.02
CA PRO A 160 -1.38 18.14 -45.28
C PRO A 160 -0.16 18.94 -45.77
N ASN A 161 -0.35 20.20 -46.17
CA ASN A 161 0.73 21.08 -46.64
C ASN A 161 1.39 21.88 -45.50
N ASN A 162 0.85 21.80 -44.28
CA ASN A 162 1.38 22.48 -43.11
C ASN A 162 2.36 21.58 -42.34
N TRP A 163 3.43 22.19 -41.84
CA TRP A 163 4.43 21.54 -41.00
C TRP A 163 3.78 21.05 -39.71
N GLY A 164 4.17 19.85 -39.29
CA GLY A 164 3.62 19.23 -38.08
C GLY A 164 2.24 18.62 -38.25
N MET A 165 1.57 18.80 -39.40
CA MET A 165 0.30 18.12 -39.73
C MET A 165 0.58 16.72 -40.28
N THR A 166 0.31 15.69 -39.49
CA THR A 166 0.58 14.29 -39.85
C THR A 166 -0.69 13.44 -39.69
N ASP A 167 -1.04 12.72 -40.76
CA ASP A 167 -2.23 11.85 -40.85
C ASP A 167 -2.21 10.77 -39.76
N GLY A 168 -3.29 10.67 -38.99
CA GLY A 168 -3.42 9.75 -37.86
C GLY A 168 -2.62 10.15 -36.60
N VAL A 169 -1.94 11.31 -36.61
CA VAL A 169 -1.16 11.82 -35.48
C VAL A 169 -1.73 13.12 -34.96
N THR A 170 -1.86 14.14 -35.82
CA THR A 170 -2.40 15.47 -35.46
C THR A 170 -3.71 15.80 -36.17
N TYR A 171 -4.03 15.11 -37.27
CA TYR A 171 -5.31 15.21 -37.99
C TYR A 171 -5.76 13.83 -38.46
N ASN A 172 -7.04 13.66 -38.78
CA ASN A 172 -7.67 12.35 -39.01
C ASN A 172 -7.36 11.35 -37.89
N THR A 173 -7.28 11.82 -36.64
CA THR A 173 -6.86 10.98 -35.50
C THR A 173 -7.90 9.91 -35.17
N GLY A 174 -9.16 10.09 -35.62
CA GLY A 174 -10.27 9.24 -35.25
C GLY A 174 -10.67 9.37 -33.78
N GLY A 175 -10.10 10.34 -33.06
CA GLY A 175 -10.43 10.62 -31.66
C GLY A 175 -9.74 9.68 -30.69
N VAL A 176 -8.66 9.01 -31.09
CA VAL A 176 -7.89 8.10 -30.24
C VAL A 176 -6.47 8.62 -30.11
N TYR A 177 -6.00 8.72 -28.87
CA TYR A 177 -4.76 9.41 -28.55
C TYR A 177 -3.88 8.61 -27.58
N ASP A 178 -2.60 8.46 -27.91
CA ASP A 178 -1.57 7.99 -26.98
C ASP A 178 -1.07 9.19 -26.17
N VAL A 179 -1.48 9.28 -24.90
CA VAL A 179 -1.12 10.39 -24.02
C VAL A 179 0.00 9.96 -23.07
N VAL A 180 1.04 10.79 -22.95
CA VAL A 180 2.11 10.64 -21.97
C VAL A 180 2.30 11.96 -21.25
N VAL A 181 2.31 11.94 -19.91
CA VAL A 181 2.60 13.09 -19.06
C VAL A 181 3.77 12.74 -18.16
N THR A 182 4.83 13.55 -18.19
CA THR A 182 6.01 13.38 -17.34
C THR A 182 6.10 14.52 -16.34
N TYR A 183 6.39 14.18 -15.09
CA TYR A 183 6.50 15.06 -13.94
C TYR A 183 7.92 15.01 -13.38
N HIS A 184 8.45 16.17 -13.02
CA HIS A 184 9.81 16.34 -12.50
C HIS A 184 9.80 17.33 -11.33
N ALA A 185 10.52 17.03 -10.26
CA ALA A 185 10.68 17.96 -9.14
C ALA A 185 11.93 18.84 -9.31
N ILE A 186 11.74 20.15 -9.22
CA ILE A 186 12.84 21.13 -9.06
C ILE A 186 13.30 21.13 -7.59
N ASN A 187 12.34 20.96 -6.68
CA ASN A 187 12.52 20.77 -5.24
C ASN A 187 11.26 20.12 -4.66
N SER A 188 11.25 19.85 -3.35
CA SER A 188 10.14 19.16 -2.67
C SER A 188 8.77 19.85 -2.77
N GLY A 189 8.71 21.13 -3.14
CA GLY A 189 7.47 21.91 -3.23
C GLY A 189 7.12 22.43 -4.63
N SER A 190 8.01 22.28 -5.61
CA SER A 190 7.83 22.81 -6.96
C SER A 190 8.49 21.92 -8.00
N GLY A 191 7.81 21.77 -9.12
CA GLY A 191 8.23 20.93 -10.22
C GLY A 191 7.76 21.44 -11.56
N THR A 192 7.98 20.63 -12.58
CA THR A 192 7.46 20.83 -13.93
C THR A 192 6.71 19.59 -14.39
N MET A 193 5.82 19.79 -15.35
CA MET A 193 5.24 18.70 -16.11
C MET A 193 5.23 19.02 -17.61
N PHE A 194 5.43 17.97 -18.40
CA PHE A 194 5.43 17.99 -19.86
C PHE A 194 4.51 16.89 -20.36
N ALA A 195 3.98 17.05 -21.57
CA ALA A 195 3.20 16.00 -22.18
C ALA A 195 3.47 15.83 -23.67
N THR A 196 3.16 14.63 -24.15
CA THR A 196 3.05 14.33 -25.57
C THR A 196 1.73 13.63 -25.85
N VAL A 197 1.15 13.90 -27.01
CA VAL A 197 -0.05 13.25 -27.54
C VAL A 197 0.31 12.67 -28.90
N ASN A 198 0.18 11.36 -29.10
CA ASN A 198 0.66 10.67 -30.30
C ASN A 198 2.16 10.96 -30.60
N GLY A 199 2.95 11.19 -29.53
CA GLY A 199 4.36 11.59 -29.63
C GLY A 199 4.62 13.06 -29.97
N VAL A 200 3.57 13.87 -30.14
CA VAL A 200 3.63 15.32 -30.40
C VAL A 200 3.66 16.05 -29.07
N ALA A 201 4.77 16.71 -28.75
CA ALA A 201 4.87 17.53 -27.54
C ALA A 201 4.02 18.81 -27.64
N THR A 202 3.94 19.60 -26.57
CA THR A 202 3.32 20.92 -26.65
C THR A 202 4.35 21.99 -27.02
N GLY A 203 3.95 22.97 -27.83
CA GLY A 203 4.78 24.16 -28.10
C GLY A 203 4.02 25.37 -28.60
N PHE A 204 4.75 26.46 -28.80
CA PHE A 204 4.19 27.78 -29.08
C PHE A 204 5.02 28.57 -30.10
N TYR A 205 4.33 29.41 -30.89
CA TYR A 205 4.94 30.30 -31.86
C TYR A 205 4.90 31.76 -31.38
N ASP A 206 5.99 32.50 -31.59
CA ASP A 206 5.99 33.96 -31.43
C ASP A 206 5.18 34.64 -32.56
N SER A 207 5.24 34.05 -33.75
CA SER A 207 4.46 34.40 -34.92
C SER A 207 4.26 33.16 -35.79
N TRP A 208 3.10 33.02 -36.43
CA TRP A 208 2.82 31.85 -37.26
C TRP A 208 3.85 31.69 -38.38
N VAL A 209 4.39 30.48 -38.49
CA VAL A 209 5.27 30.04 -39.57
C VAL A 209 4.87 28.62 -39.97
N ASN A 210 4.98 28.30 -41.27
CA ASN A 210 4.86 26.91 -41.73
C ASN A 210 6.19 26.17 -41.48
N GLY A 211 6.45 25.87 -40.21
CA GLY A 211 7.69 25.31 -39.70
C GLY A 211 7.58 24.99 -38.20
N PRO A 212 8.67 24.57 -37.53
CA PRO A 212 8.64 24.25 -36.12
C PRO A 212 8.28 25.47 -35.24
N PRO A 213 7.62 25.25 -34.09
CA PRO A 213 7.41 26.29 -33.08
C PRO A 213 8.73 26.91 -32.61
N HIS A 214 8.65 28.15 -32.14
CA HIS A 214 9.81 28.85 -31.57
C HIS A 214 10.19 28.26 -30.21
N HIS A 215 9.18 27.75 -29.48
CA HIS A 215 9.33 27.15 -28.17
C HIS A 215 8.70 25.74 -28.20
N TRP A 216 9.53 24.71 -28.05
CA TRP A 216 9.12 23.30 -28.03
C TRP A 216 10.27 22.42 -27.50
N PRO A 217 10.05 21.52 -26.53
CA PRO A 217 8.79 21.31 -25.80
C PRO A 217 8.54 22.42 -24.78
N VAL A 218 7.27 22.67 -24.47
CA VAL A 218 6.85 23.62 -23.43
C VAL A 218 5.86 22.94 -22.49
N GLY A 219 6.13 23.03 -21.19
CA GLY A 219 5.33 22.46 -20.12
C GLY A 219 4.75 23.53 -19.18
N LYS A 220 4.26 23.07 -18.03
CA LYS A 220 3.80 23.92 -16.93
C LYS A 220 4.54 23.61 -15.64
N SER A 221 4.72 24.61 -14.80
CA SER A 221 5.10 24.41 -13.41
C SER A 221 3.96 23.81 -12.59
N ILE A 222 4.32 22.91 -11.68
CA ILE A 222 3.43 22.34 -10.65
C ILE A 222 3.96 22.73 -9.27
N SER A 223 3.08 22.73 -8.28
CA SER A 223 3.41 23.09 -6.90
C SER A 223 2.49 22.38 -5.93
N GLY A 224 3.04 21.85 -4.84
CA GLY A 224 2.30 21.06 -3.84
C GLY A 224 3.25 20.14 -3.09
N ASP A 225 2.73 19.12 -2.44
CA ASP A 225 3.54 18.03 -1.88
C ASP A 225 3.95 17.06 -2.98
N LEU A 226 5.21 17.18 -3.45
CA LEU A 226 5.75 16.33 -4.51
C LEU A 226 6.37 15.02 -3.99
N LEU A 227 6.27 14.76 -2.68
CA LEU A 227 6.78 13.55 -2.04
C LEU A 227 5.67 12.52 -1.79
N HIS A 228 4.41 12.95 -1.80
CA HIS A 228 3.25 12.11 -1.49
C HIS A 228 2.16 12.22 -2.58
N LEU A 229 2.46 11.67 -3.75
CA LEU A 229 1.60 11.76 -4.93
C LEU A 229 0.70 10.54 -5.06
N ARG A 230 -0.55 10.78 -5.48
CA ARG A 230 -1.48 9.76 -5.95
C ARG A 230 -1.94 10.05 -7.36
N VAL A 231 -2.23 8.98 -8.11
CA VAL A 231 -2.70 9.06 -9.49
C VAL A 231 -4.21 9.16 -9.47
N TYR A 232 -4.77 10.08 -10.24
CA TYR A 232 -6.20 10.27 -10.34
C TYR A 232 -6.66 10.40 -11.79
N SER A 233 -7.94 10.10 -12.00
CA SER A 233 -8.67 10.41 -13.22
C SER A 233 -10.00 11.06 -12.87
N SER A 234 -10.38 12.06 -13.65
CA SER A 234 -11.71 12.66 -13.65
C SER A 234 -12.27 12.48 -15.05
N ILE A 235 -13.17 11.51 -15.25
CA ILE A 235 -13.68 11.16 -16.58
C ILE A 235 -15.13 11.62 -16.71
N TRP A 236 -15.36 12.54 -17.64
CA TRP A 236 -16.67 13.12 -17.91
C TRP A 236 -16.93 13.18 -19.41
N GLY A 237 -18.20 13.05 -19.79
CA GLY A 237 -18.63 13.04 -21.18
C GLY A 237 -19.03 11.65 -21.65
N GLN A 238 -20.19 11.56 -22.30
CA GLN A 238 -20.64 10.31 -22.92
C GLN A 238 -19.64 9.88 -24.00
N GLY A 239 -19.09 8.68 -23.90
CA GLY A 239 -18.19 8.13 -24.92
C GLY A 239 -16.69 8.39 -24.69
N VAL A 240 -16.29 9.12 -23.63
CA VAL A 240 -14.88 9.26 -23.23
C VAL A 240 -14.45 8.04 -22.44
N LYS A 241 -13.32 7.43 -22.83
CA LYS A 241 -12.76 6.24 -22.17
C LYS A 241 -11.24 6.37 -22.10
N VAL A 242 -10.65 5.84 -21.03
CA VAL A 242 -9.20 5.72 -20.87
C VAL A 242 -8.86 4.23 -20.79
N TYR A 243 -7.88 3.81 -21.58
CA TYR A 243 -7.40 2.43 -21.64
C TYR A 243 -5.92 2.36 -21.25
N ASP A 244 -5.54 1.22 -20.66
CA ASP A 244 -4.14 0.92 -20.32
C ASP A 244 -3.46 2.04 -19.52
N LEU A 245 -4.12 2.56 -18.47
CA LEU A 245 -3.52 3.59 -17.60
C LEU A 245 -2.33 3.00 -16.84
N GLU A 246 -1.13 3.42 -17.23
CA GLU A 246 0.14 2.95 -16.68
C GLU A 246 0.90 4.13 -16.06
N VAL A 247 1.52 3.87 -14.91
CA VAL A 247 2.39 4.83 -14.22
C VAL A 247 3.74 4.19 -13.95
N THR A 248 4.79 4.92 -14.29
CA THR A 248 6.18 4.54 -14.10
C THR A 248 6.88 5.64 -13.31
N GLY A 249 7.54 5.30 -12.20
CA GLY A 249 8.18 6.28 -11.32
C GLY A 249 8.72 5.65 -10.04
N CYS A 250 8.98 6.47 -9.03
CA CYS A 250 9.48 6.02 -7.73
C CYS A 250 8.35 5.98 -6.71
N LEU A 251 8.34 4.92 -5.89
CA LEU A 251 7.39 4.77 -4.80
C LEU A 251 7.96 5.40 -3.53
N GLN A 252 7.07 5.88 -2.66
CA GLN A 252 7.44 6.22 -1.30
C GLN A 252 7.45 4.91 -0.49
N PRO A 253 8.59 4.54 0.13
CA PRO A 253 8.68 3.39 1.03
C PRO A 253 7.57 3.40 2.08
N SER A 254 6.88 2.27 2.23
CA SER A 254 5.90 2.07 3.30
C SER A 254 5.90 0.63 3.80
N GLY A 255 5.59 0.44 5.08
CA GLY A 255 5.56 -0.89 5.67
C GLY A 255 4.70 -0.95 6.91
N GLN A 256 4.31 -2.15 7.29
CA GLN A 256 3.48 -2.41 8.46
C GLN A 256 3.83 -3.76 9.09
N ILE A 257 3.91 -3.80 10.42
CA ILE A 257 3.89 -5.06 11.17
C ILE A 257 2.44 -5.54 11.30
N THR A 258 2.17 -6.76 10.82
CA THR A 258 0.86 -7.41 10.81
C THR A 258 0.70 -8.47 11.89
N SER A 259 1.81 -8.99 12.43
CA SER A 259 1.81 -9.83 13.63
C SER A 259 3.11 -9.64 14.41
N PRO A 260 3.09 -9.61 15.75
CA PRO A 260 1.90 -9.67 16.61
C PRO A 260 1.06 -8.38 16.60
N ASP A 261 -0.16 -8.42 17.15
CA ASP A 261 -0.94 -7.21 17.47
C ASP A 261 -0.27 -6.39 18.58
N GLU A 262 -0.53 -5.09 18.64
CA GLU A 262 0.06 -4.22 19.66
C GLU A 262 -0.42 -4.64 21.05
N GLY A 263 0.53 -4.99 21.93
CA GLY A 263 0.27 -5.51 23.27
C GLY A 263 -0.29 -6.93 23.30
N GLN A 264 -0.22 -7.68 22.21
CA GLN A 264 -0.70 -9.06 22.18
C GLN A 264 0.07 -9.91 23.19
N LEU A 265 -0.67 -10.69 23.99
CA LEU A 265 -0.09 -11.74 24.82
C LEU A 265 0.05 -13.03 24.00
N VAL A 266 1.25 -13.62 23.97
CA VAL A 266 1.53 -14.87 23.26
C VAL A 266 2.06 -15.94 24.20
N PHE A 267 1.79 -17.19 23.84
CA PHE A 267 2.29 -18.40 24.49
C PHE A 267 2.77 -19.39 23.41
N GLY A 268 3.88 -20.09 23.66
CA GLY A 268 4.42 -21.05 22.72
C GLY A 268 4.81 -20.42 21.39
N ILE A 269 4.25 -20.93 20.29
CA ILE A 269 4.61 -20.47 18.94
C ILE A 269 4.04 -19.08 18.65
N ALA A 270 4.93 -18.11 18.38
CA ALA A 270 4.59 -16.75 17.98
C ALA A 270 5.02 -16.48 16.53
N ASN A 271 4.16 -15.79 15.77
CA ASN A 271 4.44 -15.34 14.40
C ASN A 271 4.83 -13.86 14.37
N PHE A 272 5.81 -13.54 13.55
CA PHE A 272 6.31 -12.20 13.30
C PHE A 272 6.18 -11.92 11.81
N ASP A 273 5.17 -11.11 11.47
CA ASP A 273 4.77 -10.86 10.09
C ASP A 273 4.80 -9.36 9.81
N ALA A 274 5.27 -9.00 8.61
CA ALA A 274 5.23 -7.62 8.15
C ALA A 274 5.06 -7.54 6.63
N SER A 275 4.42 -6.48 6.17
CA SER A 275 4.32 -6.11 4.75
C SER A 275 5.15 -4.87 4.46
N TYR A 276 5.64 -4.78 3.24
CA TYR A 276 6.48 -3.70 2.75
C TYR A 276 6.14 -3.39 1.30
N VAL A 277 6.13 -2.11 0.95
CA VAL A 277 5.90 -1.60 -0.40
C VAL A 277 7.03 -0.65 -0.71
N ASP A 278 7.77 -1.01 -1.74
CA ASP A 278 8.99 -0.34 -2.18
C ASP A 278 9.29 -0.72 -3.64
N ASP A 279 10.06 0.10 -4.33
CA ASP A 279 10.44 -0.12 -5.72
C ASP A 279 11.74 -0.93 -5.89
N ASP A 280 12.67 -0.93 -4.92
CA ASP A 280 13.83 -1.82 -4.88
C ASP A 280 14.22 -2.40 -3.50
N PRO A 281 13.42 -3.33 -2.95
CA PRO A 281 13.72 -3.90 -1.66
C PRO A 281 15.06 -4.66 -1.67
N ALA A 282 16.08 -4.10 -0.99
CA ALA A 282 17.44 -4.63 -1.01
C ALA A 282 17.66 -5.75 0.03
N GLY A 283 16.90 -5.75 1.12
CA GLY A 283 16.98 -6.75 2.18
C GLY A 283 16.17 -6.38 3.41
N VAL A 284 16.31 -7.16 4.47
CA VAL A 284 15.64 -6.90 5.75
C VAL A 284 16.54 -7.21 6.92
N GLN A 285 16.60 -6.27 7.86
CA GLN A 285 17.09 -6.48 9.21
C GLN A 285 15.89 -6.58 10.16
N TRP A 286 15.95 -7.50 11.11
CA TRP A 286 14.86 -7.67 12.06
C TRP A 286 15.36 -8.29 13.37
N ALA A 287 14.65 -8.00 14.45
CA ALA A 287 14.97 -8.51 15.77
C ALA A 287 13.73 -8.58 16.66
N VAL A 288 13.73 -9.53 17.59
CA VAL A 288 12.85 -9.55 18.75
C VAL A 288 13.72 -9.33 19.98
N ARG A 289 13.33 -8.36 20.81
CA ARG A 289 14.14 -7.86 21.92
C ARG A 289 13.37 -7.84 23.22
N TYR A 290 14.01 -8.27 24.30
CA TYR A 290 13.40 -8.28 25.63
C TYR A 290 13.47 -6.91 26.31
N ASN A 291 12.30 -6.38 26.70
CA ASN A 291 12.12 -5.12 27.43
C ASN A 291 12.76 -3.88 26.78
N THR A 292 13.02 -3.90 25.47
CA THR A 292 13.58 -2.75 24.75
C THR A 292 13.31 -2.89 23.26
N CYS A 293 13.21 -1.75 22.56
CA CYS A 293 13.34 -1.74 21.11
C CYS A 293 14.73 -1.28 20.67
N ASP A 294 15.63 -0.84 21.54
CA ASP A 294 16.88 -0.19 21.15
C ASP A 294 17.82 -1.12 20.39
N ALA A 295 18.62 -0.56 19.49
CA ALA A 295 19.59 -1.33 18.70
C ALA A 295 20.64 -2.01 19.59
N ALA A 296 21.04 -3.23 19.23
CA ALA A 296 22.11 -3.99 19.88
C ALA A 296 21.91 -4.27 21.39
N THR A 297 20.67 -4.31 21.86
CA THR A 297 20.32 -4.61 23.26
C THR A 297 19.31 -5.76 23.33
N ASN A 298 19.58 -6.72 24.21
CA ASN A 298 18.67 -7.82 24.59
C ASN A 298 17.97 -8.55 23.43
N THR A 299 18.62 -8.68 22.27
CA THR A 299 18.10 -9.47 21.16
C THR A 299 18.01 -10.94 21.58
N VAL A 300 16.87 -11.57 21.30
CA VAL A 300 16.61 -12.99 21.60
C VAL A 300 16.31 -13.81 20.37
N TRP A 301 15.92 -13.15 19.27
CA TRP A 301 15.58 -13.76 17.98
C TRP A 301 15.82 -12.72 16.88
N GLY A 302 16.35 -13.08 15.72
CA GLY A 302 16.56 -12.13 14.61
C GLY A 302 17.74 -12.46 13.69
N ASN A 303 18.13 -11.50 12.86
CA ASN A 303 19.29 -11.61 11.96
C ASN A 303 20.35 -10.51 12.17
N VAL A 304 20.28 -9.84 13.32
CA VAL A 304 21.21 -8.79 13.75
C VAL A 304 21.80 -9.13 15.12
N ASP A 305 22.76 -8.33 15.59
CA ASP A 305 23.31 -8.45 16.94
C ASP A 305 23.95 -9.82 17.24
N GLY A 306 24.41 -10.53 16.21
CA GLY A 306 25.01 -11.86 16.30
C GLY A 306 24.02 -13.02 16.12
N TYR A 307 22.74 -12.74 15.89
CA TYR A 307 21.69 -13.71 15.59
C TYR A 307 21.57 -13.97 14.09
N ASN A 308 21.05 -15.15 13.73
CA ASN A 308 20.80 -15.57 12.35
C ASN A 308 19.66 -16.60 12.31
N ASP A 309 18.50 -16.21 12.81
CA ASP A 309 17.32 -17.05 12.93
C ASP A 309 16.54 -17.16 11.60
N PRO A 310 15.78 -18.24 11.38
CA PRO A 310 15.05 -18.46 10.14
C PRO A 310 13.96 -17.41 9.89
N PHE A 311 13.85 -16.95 8.64
CA PHE A 311 12.76 -16.09 8.16
C PHE A 311 12.58 -16.28 6.65
N THR A 312 11.46 -15.79 6.12
CA THR A 312 11.21 -15.64 4.68
C THR A 312 11.01 -14.17 4.33
N TRP A 313 11.56 -13.76 3.20
CA TRP A 313 11.45 -12.40 2.66
C TRP A 313 11.44 -12.46 1.14
N ASP A 314 10.43 -11.85 0.50
CA ASP A 314 10.32 -11.77 -0.95
C ASP A 314 10.45 -10.34 -1.51
N GLY A 315 10.76 -9.37 -0.65
CA GLY A 315 10.80 -7.95 -0.98
C GLY A 315 9.52 -7.19 -0.59
N SER A 316 8.41 -7.89 -0.39
CA SER A 316 7.11 -7.31 -0.04
C SER A 316 6.50 -7.89 1.24
N SER A 317 6.83 -9.13 1.56
CA SER A 317 6.25 -9.89 2.66
C SER A 317 7.35 -10.54 3.49
N PHE A 318 7.30 -10.31 4.80
CA PHE A 318 8.19 -10.88 5.80
C PHE A 318 7.42 -11.85 6.69
N HIS A 319 8.02 -12.99 6.99
CA HIS A 319 7.52 -13.94 7.98
C HIS A 319 8.68 -14.59 8.75
N SER A 320 8.51 -14.71 10.07
CA SER A 320 9.34 -15.48 10.98
C SER A 320 8.47 -16.09 12.08
N GLN A 321 8.92 -17.20 12.65
CA GLN A 321 8.22 -17.88 13.72
C GLN A 321 9.21 -18.31 14.80
N ALA A 322 8.85 -18.14 16.07
CA ALA A 322 9.65 -18.58 17.22
C ALA A 322 8.81 -19.32 18.25
N ASP A 323 9.40 -20.31 18.91
CA ASP A 323 8.83 -20.92 20.11
C ASP A 323 9.27 -20.12 21.35
N THR A 324 8.33 -19.39 21.92
CA THR A 324 8.50 -18.54 23.09
C THR A 324 8.37 -19.29 24.41
N SER A 325 8.12 -20.61 24.40
CA SER A 325 7.86 -21.38 25.63
C SER A 325 8.98 -21.33 26.66
N THR A 326 10.21 -21.09 26.20
CA THR A 326 11.41 -21.01 27.05
C THR A 326 11.88 -19.58 27.30
N TRP A 327 11.19 -18.60 26.74
CA TRP A 327 11.56 -17.20 26.88
C TRP A 327 11.16 -16.70 28.27
N THR A 328 11.91 -15.70 28.76
CA THR A 328 11.56 -15.08 30.05
C THR A 328 10.23 -14.33 29.89
N PRO A 329 9.22 -14.56 30.74
CA PRO A 329 7.97 -13.82 30.65
C PRO A 329 8.18 -12.30 30.79
N GLY A 330 7.34 -11.52 30.11
CA GLY A 330 7.40 -10.05 30.11
C GLY A 330 7.25 -9.45 28.73
N ASP A 331 7.65 -8.18 28.59
CA ASP A 331 7.45 -7.41 27.37
C ASP A 331 8.59 -7.61 26.36
N TYR A 332 8.21 -7.72 25.10
CA TYR A 332 9.12 -7.86 23.98
C TYR A 332 8.77 -6.87 22.88
N CYS A 333 9.79 -6.42 22.16
CA CYS A 333 9.62 -5.57 21.00
C CYS A 333 10.08 -6.33 19.75
N PHE A 334 9.16 -6.56 18.82
CA PHE A 334 9.50 -6.95 17.46
C PHE A 334 9.89 -5.69 16.67
N VAL A 335 11.06 -5.74 16.03
CA VAL A 335 11.64 -4.70 15.20
C VAL A 335 11.73 -5.24 13.78
N PHE A 336 11.08 -4.55 12.84
CA PHE A 336 11.17 -4.81 11.41
C PHE A 336 11.82 -3.61 10.74
N ASN A 337 12.94 -3.84 10.05
CA ASN A 337 13.81 -2.80 9.50
C ASN A 337 14.25 -3.21 8.08
N PRO A 338 13.39 -3.04 7.07
CA PRO A 338 13.78 -3.23 5.67
C PRO A 338 14.96 -2.30 5.34
N VAL A 339 15.81 -2.76 4.44
CA VAL A 339 17.01 -2.04 4.00
C VAL A 339 16.70 -1.43 2.65
N GLU A 340 16.79 -0.10 2.57
CA GLU A 340 16.58 0.62 1.31
C GLU A 340 17.84 0.63 0.45
N GLY A 341 17.64 0.99 -0.82
CA GLY A 341 18.67 1.46 -1.71
C GLY A 341 19.49 2.62 -1.13
N ALA A 342 20.71 2.81 -1.66
CA ALA A 342 21.59 3.86 -1.18
C ALA A 342 20.98 5.25 -1.48
N GLY A 343 20.74 6.06 -0.45
CA GLY A 343 20.19 7.42 -0.59
C GLY A 343 18.80 7.60 0.00
N GLU A 344 18.17 6.52 0.46
CA GLU A 344 16.87 6.56 1.13
C GLU A 344 17.01 6.29 2.65
N ASP A 345 16.04 6.78 3.41
CA ASP A 345 16.01 6.59 4.87
C ASP A 345 15.37 5.24 5.18
N ASN A 346 16.13 4.33 5.81
CA ASN A 346 15.61 3.05 6.26
C ASN A 346 14.36 3.21 7.13
N MET A 347 13.31 2.48 6.78
CA MET A 347 12.16 2.33 7.64
C MET A 347 12.49 1.46 8.85
N ARG A 348 12.03 1.91 10.03
CA ARG A 348 12.18 1.15 11.27
C ARG A 348 10.85 1.06 12.00
N LEU A 349 10.19 -0.08 11.86
CA LEU A 349 8.92 -0.37 12.52
C LEU A 349 9.16 -1.16 13.79
N THR A 350 8.34 -0.89 14.80
CA THR A 350 8.38 -1.57 16.10
C THR A 350 6.98 -1.96 16.53
N ARG A 351 6.86 -3.10 17.22
CA ARG A 351 5.62 -3.65 17.74
C ARG A 351 5.88 -4.27 19.10
N TRP A 352 5.22 -3.77 20.14
CA TRP A 352 5.30 -4.38 21.46
C TRP A 352 4.30 -5.52 21.59
N PHE A 353 4.70 -6.57 22.28
CA PHE A 353 3.89 -7.72 22.65
C PHE A 353 4.41 -8.29 23.97
N ALA A 354 3.63 -9.15 24.61
CA ALA A 354 3.99 -9.79 25.87
C ALA A 354 4.10 -11.30 25.69
N VAL A 355 5.07 -11.91 26.36
CA VAL A 355 5.19 -13.37 26.46
C VAL A 355 4.77 -13.79 27.87
N GLY A 356 3.81 -14.72 27.95
CA GLY A 356 3.40 -15.34 29.20
C GLY A 356 4.16 -16.63 29.51
N LYS A 357 3.96 -17.16 30.72
CA LYS A 357 4.58 -18.42 31.13
C LYS A 357 3.66 -19.61 30.78
N PRO A 358 4.04 -20.51 29.87
CA PRO A 358 3.29 -21.74 29.70
C PRO A 358 3.39 -22.62 30.96
N VAL A 359 2.28 -23.27 31.32
CA VAL A 359 2.19 -24.20 32.44
C VAL A 359 1.59 -25.53 31.96
N ALA A 360 2.08 -26.63 32.53
CA ALA A 360 1.43 -27.93 32.32
C ALA A 360 0.20 -28.01 33.22
N ILE A 361 -0.88 -28.59 32.69
CA ILE A 361 -2.12 -28.81 33.45
C ILE A 361 -2.62 -30.24 33.22
N ASP A 362 -3.42 -30.73 34.16
CA ASP A 362 -4.13 -32.02 34.08
C ASP A 362 -5.59 -31.82 34.51
N ILE A 363 -6.53 -32.00 33.58
CA ILE A 363 -7.97 -31.89 33.80
C ILE A 363 -8.49 -33.24 34.28
N LYS A 364 -9.07 -33.30 35.48
CA LYS A 364 -9.42 -34.57 36.17
C LYS A 364 -8.20 -35.47 36.46
N PRO A 365 -7.27 -35.00 37.32
CA PRO A 365 -6.10 -35.78 37.68
C PRO A 365 -6.43 -37.22 38.13
N GLY A 366 -5.70 -38.18 37.58
CA GLY A 366 -5.89 -39.61 37.82
C GLY A 366 -6.96 -40.30 36.96
N SER A 367 -7.52 -39.61 35.95
CA SER A 367 -8.44 -40.16 34.95
C SER A 367 -7.89 -39.92 33.55
N GLU A 368 -7.94 -40.92 32.66
CA GLU A 368 -7.67 -40.72 31.24
C GLU A 368 -8.61 -41.64 30.42
N PRO A 369 -9.40 -41.11 29.45
CA PRO A 369 -9.47 -39.72 29.03
C PRO A 369 -10.21 -38.82 30.03
N ASN A 370 -10.00 -37.51 29.88
CA ASN A 370 -10.67 -36.46 30.67
C ASN A 370 -12.11 -36.27 30.17
N ALA A 371 -12.98 -37.23 30.49
CA ALA A 371 -14.35 -37.27 29.98
C ALA A 371 -15.24 -36.19 30.61
N ILE A 372 -15.69 -35.21 29.84
CA ILE A 372 -16.57 -34.13 30.29
C ILE A 372 -18.00 -34.43 29.86
N ASN A 373 -18.91 -34.54 30.82
CA ASN A 373 -20.35 -34.64 30.55
C ASN A 373 -20.99 -33.25 30.69
N LEU A 374 -21.45 -32.68 29.57
CA LEU A 374 -22.07 -31.36 29.52
C LEU A 374 -23.46 -31.31 30.19
N SER A 375 -24.16 -32.45 30.34
CA SER A 375 -25.44 -32.51 31.06
C SER A 375 -25.28 -32.60 32.58
N ALA A 376 -24.07 -32.94 33.05
CA ALA A 376 -23.78 -33.00 34.47
C ALA A 376 -23.35 -31.61 34.98
N ASN A 377 -24.11 -31.06 35.93
CA ASN A 377 -23.71 -29.87 36.71
C ASN A 377 -22.59 -30.24 37.72
N GLY A 378 -21.49 -30.77 37.19
CA GLY A 378 -20.37 -31.32 37.93
C GLY A 378 -19.30 -30.27 38.22
N ILE A 379 -18.52 -30.56 39.26
CA ILE A 379 -17.28 -29.83 39.55
C ILE A 379 -16.16 -30.53 38.78
N ILE A 380 -15.33 -29.77 38.07
CA ILE A 380 -14.18 -30.31 37.35
C ILE A 380 -12.91 -29.95 38.13
N PRO A 381 -12.21 -30.94 38.73
CA PRO A 381 -10.89 -30.69 39.28
C PRO A 381 -9.88 -30.51 38.14
N VAL A 382 -8.99 -29.53 38.27
CA VAL A 382 -7.86 -29.28 37.36
C VAL A 382 -6.62 -29.09 38.20
N ALA A 383 -5.54 -29.79 37.90
CA ALA A 383 -4.24 -29.53 38.50
C ALA A 383 -3.42 -28.64 37.57
N ILE A 384 -2.84 -27.58 38.12
CA ILE A 384 -1.70 -26.89 37.50
C ILE A 384 -0.45 -27.58 38.06
N LEU A 385 0.34 -28.17 37.18
CA LEU A 385 1.45 -29.04 37.57
C LEU A 385 2.70 -28.23 37.91
N GLY A 386 3.29 -28.53 39.07
CA GLY A 386 4.57 -27.96 39.47
C GLY A 386 5.73 -28.58 38.71
N SER A 387 6.88 -27.92 38.75
CA SER A 387 8.12 -28.49 38.20
C SER A 387 9.35 -27.86 38.86
N ALA A 388 10.53 -28.32 38.45
CA ALA A 388 11.80 -27.70 38.85
C ALA A 388 11.87 -26.19 38.55
N ASP A 389 11.17 -25.75 37.49
CA ASP A 389 11.20 -24.38 36.98
C ASP A 389 9.88 -23.62 37.25
N PHE A 390 8.95 -24.23 37.99
CA PHE A 390 7.64 -23.64 38.29
C PHE A 390 7.12 -24.04 39.67
N ASP A 391 7.10 -23.07 40.59
CA ASP A 391 6.46 -23.20 41.89
C ASP A 391 4.99 -22.76 41.81
N VAL A 392 4.07 -23.70 41.98
CA VAL A 392 2.62 -23.44 41.94
C VAL A 392 2.14 -22.52 43.07
N ASN A 393 2.94 -22.29 44.12
CA ASN A 393 2.61 -21.31 45.16
C ASN A 393 2.62 -19.87 44.65
N ASP A 394 3.32 -19.62 43.53
CA ASP A 394 3.39 -18.30 42.91
C ASP A 394 2.13 -17.98 42.09
N VAL A 395 1.26 -18.96 41.83
CA VAL A 395 -0.01 -18.74 41.11
C VAL A 395 -0.95 -17.94 42.00
N ASP A 396 -1.55 -16.88 41.46
CA ASP A 396 -2.73 -16.25 42.04
C ASP A 396 -3.95 -17.08 41.62
N PRO A 397 -4.46 -17.96 42.50
CA PRO A 397 -5.55 -18.82 42.11
C PRO A 397 -6.80 -18.00 41.80
N THR A 398 -6.96 -16.78 42.33
CA THR A 398 -8.19 -15.99 42.10
C THR A 398 -8.37 -15.55 40.65
N THR A 399 -7.31 -15.59 39.85
CA THR A 399 -7.29 -15.24 38.44
C THR A 399 -7.51 -16.44 37.51
N VAL A 400 -7.42 -17.66 38.05
CA VAL A 400 -7.44 -18.88 37.24
C VAL A 400 -8.84 -19.13 36.69
N THR A 401 -8.91 -19.40 35.38
CA THR A 401 -10.13 -19.80 34.68
C THR A 401 -9.83 -20.95 33.73
N LEU A 402 -10.83 -21.78 33.43
CA LEU A 402 -10.75 -22.83 32.41
C LEU A 402 -11.81 -22.54 31.34
N GLU A 403 -11.39 -22.24 30.10
CA GLU A 403 -12.29 -21.72 29.05
C GLU A 403 -13.14 -20.54 29.53
N GLY A 404 -12.55 -19.66 30.35
CA GLY A 404 -13.23 -18.53 30.98
C GLY A 404 -14.17 -18.88 32.14
N ALA A 405 -14.39 -20.18 32.43
CA ALA A 405 -15.17 -20.60 33.59
C ALA A 405 -14.37 -20.36 34.88
N ALA A 406 -15.01 -19.68 35.83
CA ALA A 406 -14.38 -19.28 37.07
C ALA A 406 -14.27 -20.44 38.07
N LEU A 407 -13.35 -20.26 39.01
CA LEU A 407 -13.16 -21.18 40.13
C LEU A 407 -14.32 -21.21 41.10
N ARG A 408 -14.53 -22.40 41.66
CA ARG A 408 -15.40 -22.63 42.80
C ARG A 408 -14.66 -22.32 44.10
N LEU A 409 -15.12 -21.30 44.81
CA LEU A 409 -14.67 -21.03 46.18
C LEU A 409 -15.06 -22.17 47.14
N LYS A 410 -14.08 -22.73 47.87
CA LYS A 410 -14.33 -23.74 48.90
C LYS A 410 -14.69 -23.05 50.23
N GLY A 411 -15.98 -22.79 50.44
CA GLY A 411 -16.55 -22.36 51.73
C GLY A 411 -16.16 -20.93 52.18
N LYS A 412 -16.41 -20.60 53.46
CA LYS A 412 -16.14 -19.27 54.06
C LYS A 412 -14.65 -19.00 54.36
N SER A 413 -13.77 -19.97 54.10
CA SER A 413 -12.35 -19.92 54.48
C SER A 413 -11.45 -19.24 53.44
N GLY A 414 -11.97 -18.88 52.26
CA GLY A 414 -11.14 -18.27 51.21
C GLY A 414 -10.07 -19.20 50.66
N ASN A 415 -10.30 -20.52 50.68
CA ASN A 415 -9.36 -21.49 50.11
C ASN A 415 -9.72 -21.77 48.65
N TYR A 416 -8.78 -21.52 47.73
CA TYR A 416 -9.01 -21.56 46.29
C TYR A 416 -8.56 -22.87 45.62
N GLY A 417 -7.89 -23.75 46.36
CA GLY A 417 -7.43 -25.05 45.88
C GLY A 417 -6.80 -25.90 46.99
N SER A 418 -6.15 -27.00 46.62
CA SER A 418 -5.23 -27.75 47.46
C SER A 418 -3.89 -27.94 46.76
N PHE A 419 -2.81 -27.98 47.56
CA PHE A 419 -1.47 -28.26 47.08
C PHE A 419 -1.14 -29.72 47.34
N GLU A 420 -1.02 -30.50 46.28
CA GLU A 420 -0.87 -31.96 46.32
C GLU A 420 0.03 -32.38 45.16
N ASP A 421 0.89 -33.39 45.35
CA ASP A 421 1.65 -34.01 44.25
C ASP A 421 0.74 -35.07 43.60
N VAL A 422 0.02 -34.69 42.54
CA VAL A 422 -1.00 -35.55 41.91
C VAL A 422 -0.39 -36.50 40.89
N ASN A 423 0.78 -36.18 40.34
CA ASN A 423 1.45 -36.98 39.30
C ASN A 423 2.61 -37.85 39.87
N GLY A 424 3.03 -37.62 41.12
CA GLY A 424 4.06 -38.39 41.82
C GLY A 424 5.50 -37.99 41.45
N ASP A 425 5.72 -36.79 40.92
CA ASP A 425 7.04 -36.32 40.46
C ASP A 425 7.87 -35.63 41.56
N GLY A 426 7.26 -35.40 42.74
CA GLY A 426 7.89 -34.79 43.89
C GLY A 426 7.82 -33.25 43.91
N TYR A 427 7.18 -32.62 42.94
CA TYR A 427 6.78 -31.20 42.96
C TYR A 427 5.32 -31.08 43.40
N LEU A 428 4.97 -29.95 44.00
CA LEU A 428 3.58 -29.70 44.40
C LEU A 428 2.80 -29.21 43.18
N ASP A 429 1.56 -29.69 43.05
CA ASP A 429 0.59 -29.22 42.06
C ASP A 429 -0.49 -28.41 42.75
N LEU A 430 -1.05 -27.42 42.06
CA LEU A 430 -2.20 -26.65 42.53
C LEU A 430 -3.48 -27.24 41.94
N VAL A 431 -4.23 -27.98 42.75
CA VAL A 431 -5.51 -28.57 42.38
C VAL A 431 -6.63 -27.59 42.68
N VAL A 432 -7.25 -27.12 41.62
CA VAL A 432 -8.39 -26.21 41.66
C VAL A 432 -9.67 -26.89 41.19
N HIS A 433 -10.81 -26.28 41.48
CA HIS A 433 -12.12 -26.84 41.17
C HIS A 433 -12.92 -25.83 40.37
N ILE A 434 -13.27 -26.17 39.13
CA ILE A 434 -14.05 -25.33 38.22
C ILE A 434 -15.53 -25.72 38.30
N VAL A 435 -16.41 -24.73 38.26
CA VAL A 435 -17.87 -24.89 38.17
C VAL A 435 -18.39 -24.19 36.93
N ASP A 436 -19.60 -24.57 36.52
CA ASP A 436 -20.28 -23.95 35.37
C ASP A 436 -19.41 -23.94 34.10
N PHE A 437 -18.58 -24.98 33.95
CA PHE A 437 -17.72 -25.18 32.79
C PHE A 437 -18.58 -25.44 31.55
N ILE A 438 -18.39 -24.62 30.52
CA ILE A 438 -19.10 -24.72 29.26
C ILE A 438 -18.05 -24.79 28.17
N VAL A 439 -18.14 -25.82 27.33
CA VAL A 439 -17.29 -26.00 26.16
C VAL A 439 -18.16 -26.51 25.01
N SER A 440 -17.72 -26.25 23.77
CA SER A 440 -18.45 -26.67 22.57
C SER A 440 -18.53 -28.19 22.45
N ASP A 441 -19.68 -28.69 21.96
CA ASP A 441 -19.84 -30.10 21.61
C ASP A 441 -18.86 -30.47 20.49
N GLY A 442 -17.94 -31.40 20.78
CA GLY A 442 -16.83 -31.78 19.89
C GLY A 442 -15.47 -31.16 20.21
N ALA A 443 -15.34 -30.35 21.27
CA ALA A 443 -14.02 -29.91 21.73
C ALA A 443 -13.13 -31.09 22.14
N THR A 444 -11.83 -30.99 21.81
CA THR A 444 -10.82 -32.04 22.08
C THR A 444 -9.76 -31.58 23.07
N THR A 445 -9.72 -30.29 23.39
CA THR A 445 -8.83 -29.66 24.36
C THR A 445 -9.58 -28.60 25.14
N ALA A 446 -9.06 -28.24 26.31
CA ALA A 446 -9.49 -27.08 27.08
C ALA A 446 -8.27 -26.35 27.65
N THR A 447 -8.36 -25.03 27.69
CA THR A 447 -7.29 -24.12 28.05
C THR A 447 -7.57 -23.43 29.37
N LEU A 448 -6.60 -23.53 30.28
CA LEU A 448 -6.54 -22.81 31.54
C LEU A 448 -5.73 -21.54 31.33
N THR A 449 -6.24 -20.42 31.84
CA THR A 449 -5.52 -19.15 31.92
C THR A 449 -5.49 -18.66 33.35
N GLY A 450 -4.50 -17.84 33.69
CA GLY A 450 -4.41 -17.20 35.00
C GLY A 450 -3.23 -16.24 35.07
N SER A 451 -2.83 -15.89 36.29
CA SER A 451 -1.64 -15.08 36.54
C SER A 451 -0.93 -15.54 37.80
N LEU A 452 0.37 -15.26 37.86
CA LEU A 452 1.13 -15.32 39.10
C LEU A 452 0.85 -14.10 39.96
N TRP A 453 1.24 -14.14 41.23
CA TRP A 453 1.09 -13.02 42.16
C TRP A 453 1.84 -11.75 41.72
N ASP A 454 2.88 -11.90 40.90
CA ASP A 454 3.61 -10.77 40.31
C ASP A 454 2.95 -10.18 39.04
N GLY A 455 1.83 -10.76 38.60
CA GLY A 455 1.08 -10.36 37.42
C GLY A 455 1.48 -11.09 36.13
N THR A 456 2.49 -11.96 36.16
CA THR A 456 2.89 -12.75 34.98
C THR A 456 1.74 -13.64 34.53
N PRO A 457 1.24 -13.51 33.29
CA PRO A 457 0.16 -14.35 32.80
C PRO A 457 0.64 -15.78 32.55
N ILE A 458 -0.23 -16.75 32.82
CA ILE A 458 0.01 -18.18 32.59
C ILE A 458 -1.07 -18.79 31.69
N GLU A 459 -0.67 -19.78 30.89
CA GLU A 459 -1.59 -20.57 30.05
C GLU A 459 -1.16 -22.03 30.01
N GLY A 460 -2.13 -22.95 30.08
CA GLY A 460 -1.89 -24.37 29.90
C GLY A 460 -3.08 -25.04 29.22
N THR A 461 -2.82 -26.05 28.40
CA THR A 461 -3.86 -26.80 27.69
C THR A 461 -3.74 -28.28 28.00
N ASP A 462 -4.89 -28.94 28.15
CA ASP A 462 -4.99 -30.39 28.25
C ASP A 462 -6.11 -30.92 27.35
N SER A 463 -6.02 -32.20 26.99
CA SER A 463 -7.00 -32.91 26.19
C SER A 463 -8.27 -33.22 26.98
N ILE A 464 -9.42 -33.22 26.30
CA ILE A 464 -10.71 -33.61 26.87
C ILE A 464 -11.51 -34.46 25.87
N VAL A 465 -12.48 -35.22 26.37
CA VAL A 465 -13.45 -35.95 25.55
C VAL A 465 -14.86 -35.59 26.00
N ILE A 466 -15.70 -35.10 25.09
CA ILE A 466 -17.11 -34.84 25.40
C ILE A 466 -17.89 -36.15 25.36
N VAL A 467 -18.64 -36.44 26.44
CA VAL A 467 -19.54 -37.57 26.53
C VAL A 467 -20.98 -37.11 26.76
N HIS A 468 -21.90 -37.77 26.07
CA HIS A 468 -23.34 -37.61 26.22
C HIS A 468 -23.85 -38.92 26.81
N GLU A 469 -24.74 -38.86 27.81
CA GLU A 469 -25.21 -40.03 28.60
C GLU A 469 -25.39 -41.35 27.85
#